data_AF-A0A0G0NI12-F1
#
_entry.id   AF-A0A0G0NI12-F1
#
_cell.length_a   1.000
_cell.length_b   1.000
_cell.length_c   1.000
_cell.angle_alpha   90.00
_cell.angle_beta   90.00
_cell.angle_gamma   90.00
#
_symmetry.space_group_name_H-M   'P 1'
#
loop_
_entity.id
_entity.type
_entity.pdbx_description
1 polymer ?
#
loop_
_entity_poly.entity_id
_entity_poly.type
_entity_poly.pdbx_seq_one_letter_code
_entity_poly.pdbx_strand_id
1 'polypeptide(L)'
;LVFVLSLISAYSYGPLPLAKKPQTVMFTEPLGNREVIEETLSGIPKEKSVSASNNLGAHLSQREKIYVIPNGVDVADVVVILAKTDEKSLEILRQVSQDPYYILVFRDRDFYVYKKLGNL
;
A
#
# COMPACT_ATOMS: atom_id res chain seq x y z
N LEU A 1 15.31 -33.74 11.39
CA LEU A 1 14.34 -33.64 10.26
C LEU A 1 13.85 -32.21 10.05
N VAL A 2 13.20 -31.58 11.04
CA VAL A 2 12.66 -30.21 10.93
C VAL A 2 13.72 -29.19 10.48
N PHE A 3 14.90 -29.20 11.11
CA PHE A 3 16.00 -28.30 10.73
C PHE A 3 16.45 -28.43 9.28
N VAL A 4 16.56 -29.67 8.77
CA VAL A 4 16.97 -29.94 7.38
C VAL A 4 15.89 -29.47 6.41
N LEU A 5 14.61 -29.70 6.72
CA LEU A 5 13.49 -29.19 5.93
C LEU A 5 13.42 -27.66 5.95
N SER A 6 13.72 -27.02 7.09
CA SER A 6 13.82 -25.56 7.19
C SER A 6 14.93 -24.99 6.30
N LEU A 7 16.10 -25.62 6.25
CA LEU A 7 17.20 -25.20 5.36
C LEU A 7 16.84 -25.35 3.88
N ILE A 8 16.22 -26.48 3.50
CA ILE A 8 15.77 -26.72 2.10
C ILE A 8 14.70 -25.70 1.69
N SER A 9 13.75 -25.42 2.59
CA SER A 9 12.72 -24.41 2.37
C SER A 9 13.32 -23.01 2.23
N ALA A 10 14.25 -22.65 3.12
CA ALA A 10 14.94 -21.36 3.09
C ALA A 10 15.80 -21.16 1.84
N TYR A 11 16.44 -22.21 1.31
CA TYR A 11 17.20 -22.13 0.05
C TYR A 11 16.30 -22.05 -1.19
N SER A 12 15.15 -22.72 -1.16
CA SER A 12 14.24 -22.78 -2.32
C SER A 12 13.33 -21.56 -2.42
N TYR A 13 12.88 -21.03 -1.29
CA TYR A 13 11.85 -19.99 -1.20
C TYR A 13 12.18 -18.85 -0.23
N GLY A 14 13.28 -18.96 0.51
CA GLY A 14 13.65 -17.97 1.52
C GLY A 14 14.39 -16.76 0.94
N PRO A 15 14.54 -15.70 1.75
CA PRO A 15 15.21 -14.47 1.34
C PRO A 15 16.75 -14.57 1.43
N LEU A 16 17.33 -15.79 1.51
CA LEU A 16 18.77 -15.94 1.70
C LEU A 16 19.56 -15.44 0.46
N PRO A 17 20.75 -14.85 0.67
CA PRO A 17 21.71 -14.68 -0.41
C PRO A 17 21.97 -16.04 -1.08
N LEU A 18 21.96 -16.09 -2.42
CA LEU A 18 22.12 -17.31 -3.24
C LEU A 18 20.91 -18.28 -3.26
N ALA A 19 19.76 -17.93 -2.67
CA ALA A 19 18.55 -18.72 -2.82
C ALA A 19 18.12 -18.79 -4.29
N LYS A 20 17.44 -19.88 -4.69
CA LYS A 20 17.08 -20.13 -6.10
C LYS A 20 16.06 -19.12 -6.66
N LYS A 21 15.21 -18.57 -5.79
CA LYS A 21 14.20 -17.54 -6.09
C LYS A 21 14.12 -16.54 -4.94
N PRO A 22 15.14 -15.68 -4.76
CA PRO A 22 15.18 -14.79 -3.62
C PRO A 22 14.14 -13.67 -3.82
N GLN A 23 13.33 -13.41 -2.79
CA GLN A 23 12.32 -12.35 -2.80
C GLN A 23 12.99 -10.97 -2.68
N THR A 24 13.65 -10.55 -3.76
CA THR A 24 14.52 -9.37 -3.82
C THR A 24 13.84 -8.11 -4.33
N VAL A 25 12.61 -8.24 -4.84
CA VAL A 25 11.84 -7.14 -5.46
C VAL A 25 11.79 -5.89 -4.57
N MET A 26 11.66 -6.06 -3.25
CA MET A 26 11.65 -4.94 -2.29
C MET A 26 12.97 -4.15 -2.24
N PHE A 27 14.10 -4.78 -2.61
CA PHE A 27 15.45 -4.20 -2.59
C PHE A 27 15.93 -3.78 -3.99
N THR A 28 15.53 -4.49 -5.04
CA THR A 28 16.01 -4.26 -6.41
C THR A 28 15.09 -3.34 -7.22
N GLU A 29 13.83 -3.20 -6.83
CA GLU A 29 12.84 -2.36 -7.51
C GLU A 29 12.23 -1.33 -6.56
N PRO A 30 13.05 -0.42 -5.97
CA PRO A 30 12.51 0.64 -5.13
C PRO A 30 11.58 1.55 -5.94
N LEU A 31 10.54 2.07 -5.28
CA LEU A 31 9.64 3.04 -5.88
C LEU A 31 10.41 4.32 -6.22
N GLY A 32 10.41 4.72 -7.49
CA GLY A 32 11.12 5.90 -7.99
C GLY A 32 10.58 7.25 -7.47
N ASN A 33 9.54 7.22 -6.63
CA ASN A 33 8.93 8.35 -5.94
C ASN A 33 8.79 8.11 -4.43
N ARG A 34 9.65 7.26 -3.84
CA ARG A 34 9.61 6.91 -2.42
C ARG A 34 9.53 8.13 -1.49
N GLU A 35 10.39 9.12 -1.71
CA GLU A 35 10.47 10.32 -0.86
C GLU A 35 9.15 11.11 -0.87
N VAL A 36 8.56 11.30 -2.07
CA VAL A 36 7.25 11.96 -2.24
C VAL A 36 6.15 11.17 -1.54
N ILE A 37 6.17 9.83 -1.65
CA ILE A 37 5.21 8.97 -0.94
C ILE A 37 5.38 9.15 0.57
N GLU A 38 6.59 9.04 1.11
CA GLU A 38 6.84 9.16 2.56
C GLU A 38 6.43 10.54 3.10
N GLU A 39 6.79 11.61 2.40
CA GLU A 39 6.39 12.97 2.74
C GLU A 39 4.85 13.10 2.76
N THR A 40 4.17 12.64 1.70
CA THR A 40 2.71 12.71 1.61
C THR A 40 2.04 11.89 2.72
N LEU A 41 2.50 10.67 2.99
CA LEU A 41 1.93 9.81 4.04
C LEU A 41 2.15 10.37 5.44
N SER A 42 3.29 11.02 5.67
CA SER A 42 3.62 11.69 6.94
C SER A 42 2.76 12.93 7.19
N GLY A 43 2.33 13.62 6.13
CA GLY A 43 1.46 14.78 6.20
C GLY A 43 0.00 14.46 6.53
N ILE A 44 -0.43 13.19 6.43
CA ILE A 44 -1.79 12.80 6.81
C ILE A 44 -1.88 12.78 8.36
N PRO A 45 -2.82 13.52 9.01
CA PRO A 45 -2.95 13.53 10.47
C PRO A 45 -3.16 12.14 11.07
N LYS A 46 -2.55 11.82 12.22
CA LYS A 46 -2.52 10.44 12.78
C LYS A 46 -3.91 9.90 13.19
N GLU A 47 -4.83 10.80 13.50
CA GLU A 47 -6.20 10.53 13.94
C GLU A 47 -7.10 10.13 12.77
N LYS A 48 -6.67 10.42 11.53
CA LYS A 48 -7.42 10.09 10.33
C LYS A 48 -7.29 8.61 9.99
N SER A 49 -8.43 8.00 9.72
CA SER A 49 -8.50 6.62 9.24
C SER A 49 -8.06 6.54 7.78
N VAL A 50 -7.25 5.53 7.45
CA VAL A 50 -6.67 5.39 6.11
C VAL A 50 -6.93 4.00 5.54
N SER A 51 -7.45 3.92 4.32
CA SER A 51 -7.41 2.70 3.51
C SER A 51 -6.29 2.82 2.50
N ALA A 52 -5.35 1.87 2.47
CA ALA A 52 -4.16 1.94 1.63
C ALA A 52 -3.89 0.65 0.84
N SER A 53 -3.27 0.77 -0.33
CA SER A 53 -2.71 -0.38 -1.03
C SER A 53 -1.73 -1.13 -0.12
N ASN A 54 -1.68 -2.47 -0.20
CA ASN A 54 -0.90 -3.33 0.69
C ASN A 54 0.57 -2.89 0.84
N ASN A 55 1.17 -2.43 -0.25
CA ASN A 55 2.58 -2.01 -0.28
C ASN A 55 2.86 -0.70 0.49
N LEU A 56 1.83 0.04 0.88
CA LEU A 56 1.93 1.28 1.63
C LEU A 56 1.53 1.12 3.11
N GLY A 57 0.89 0.00 3.47
CA GLY A 57 0.35 -0.22 4.80
C GLY A 57 1.41 -0.15 5.92
N ALA A 58 2.62 -0.64 5.65
CA ALA A 58 3.72 -0.60 6.60
C ALA A 58 4.11 0.82 7.02
N HIS A 59 4.08 1.78 6.09
CA HIS A 59 4.39 3.19 6.33
C HIS A 59 3.33 3.90 7.19
N LEU A 60 2.15 3.30 7.30
CA LEU A 60 0.98 3.86 8.00
C LEU A 60 0.68 3.12 9.31
N SER A 61 1.55 2.20 9.73
CA SER A 61 1.38 1.30 10.88
C SER A 61 1.24 2.01 12.24
N GLN A 62 1.64 3.28 12.34
CA GLN A 62 1.50 4.08 13.56
C GLN A 62 0.11 4.73 13.74
N ARG A 63 -0.87 4.38 12.90
CA ARG A 63 -2.23 4.94 12.94
C ARG A 63 -3.15 4.09 13.80
N GLU A 64 -4.13 4.75 14.42
CA GLU A 64 -5.18 4.07 15.18
C GLU A 64 -6.07 3.20 14.27
N LYS A 65 -6.39 3.69 13.06
CA LYS A 65 -7.25 3.00 12.09
C LYS A 65 -6.59 2.98 10.71
N ILE A 66 -6.17 1.78 10.31
CA ILE A 66 -5.63 1.49 8.99
C ILE A 66 -6.33 0.27 8.40
N TYR A 67 -6.67 0.36 7.12
CA TYR A 67 -7.25 -0.73 6.34
C TYR A 67 -6.38 -1.00 5.11
N VAL A 68 -6.37 -2.25 4.67
CA VAL A 68 -5.72 -2.64 3.41
C VAL A 68 -6.78 -2.74 2.33
N ILE A 69 -6.58 -2.03 1.22
CA ILE A 69 -7.44 -2.06 0.03
C ILE A 69 -7.69 -3.52 -0.40
N PRO A 70 -8.95 -3.88 -0.72
CA PRO A 70 -10.13 -3.02 -0.88
C PRO A 70 -10.90 -2.72 0.42
N ASN A 71 -10.43 -3.21 1.57
CA ASN A 71 -11.16 -3.01 2.82
C ASN A 71 -11.08 -1.55 3.28
N GLY A 72 -12.18 -1.09 3.87
CA GLY A 72 -12.23 0.21 4.53
C GLY A 72 -12.27 1.42 3.60
N VAL A 73 -12.33 1.24 2.28
CA VAL A 73 -12.44 2.35 1.30
C VAL A 73 -13.63 3.24 1.65
N ASP A 74 -14.80 2.63 1.91
CA ASP A 74 -16.05 3.36 2.16
C ASP A 74 -16.12 4.04 3.53
N VAL A 75 -15.25 3.69 4.48
CA VAL A 75 -15.31 4.21 5.87
C VAL A 75 -14.10 5.03 6.24
N ALA A 76 -13.00 4.93 5.48
CA ALA A 76 -11.79 5.69 5.74
C ALA A 76 -11.96 7.17 5.38
N ASP A 77 -11.31 8.04 6.14
CA ASP A 77 -11.23 9.46 5.82
C ASP A 77 -10.38 9.71 4.56
N VAL A 78 -9.35 8.88 4.36
CA VAL A 78 -8.37 9.01 3.29
C VAL A 78 -8.15 7.65 2.63
N VAL A 79 -8.13 7.64 1.29
CA VAL A 79 -7.81 6.46 0.48
C VAL A 79 -6.51 6.72 -0.27
N VAL A 80 -5.53 5.84 -0.06
CA VAL A 80 -4.18 5.96 -0.61
C VAL A 80 -3.92 4.78 -1.54
N ILE A 81 -3.76 5.06 -2.82
CA ILE A 81 -3.69 4.03 -3.86
C ILE A 81 -2.34 4.09 -4.53
N LEU A 82 -1.63 2.95 -4.56
CA LEU A 82 -0.51 2.73 -5.45
C LEU A 82 -0.99 1.87 -6.62
N ALA A 83 -1.46 2.53 -7.67
CA ALA A 83 -2.05 1.94 -8.87
C ALA A 83 -0.98 1.39 -9.82
N LYS A 84 -0.17 0.45 -9.32
CA LYS A 84 0.66 -0.42 -10.16
C LYS A 84 -0.27 -1.45 -10.86
N THR A 85 0.29 -2.49 -11.46
CA THR A 85 -0.42 -3.64 -12.07
C THR A 85 -1.27 -4.49 -11.09
N ASP A 86 -1.61 -3.98 -9.91
CA ASP A 86 -2.54 -4.63 -8.98
C ASP A 86 -3.99 -4.32 -9.38
N GLU A 87 -4.70 -5.33 -9.86
CA GLU A 87 -6.07 -5.20 -10.35
C GLU A 87 -7.02 -4.59 -9.30
N LYS A 88 -6.84 -4.93 -8.02
CA LYS A 88 -7.68 -4.41 -6.92
C LYS A 88 -7.47 -2.91 -6.70
N SER A 89 -6.21 -2.46 -6.67
CA SER A 89 -5.90 -1.03 -6.57
C SER A 89 -6.42 -0.25 -7.79
N LEU A 90 -6.38 -0.84 -8.99
CA LEU A 90 -6.94 -0.23 -10.20
C LEU A 90 -8.47 -0.15 -10.18
N GLU A 91 -9.15 -1.18 -9.68
CA GLU A 91 -10.60 -1.18 -9.50
C GLU A 91 -11.04 -0.10 -8.52
N ILE A 92 -10.42 -0.06 -7.34
CA ILE A 92 -10.70 0.97 -6.33
C ILE A 92 -10.40 2.36 -6.88
N LEU A 93 -9.29 2.55 -7.62
CA LEU A 93 -8.99 3.84 -8.25
C LEU A 93 -10.13 4.31 -9.16
N ARG A 94 -10.66 3.41 -10.01
CA ARG A 94 -11.80 3.73 -10.88
C ARG A 94 -13.03 4.10 -10.05
N GLN A 95 -13.35 3.30 -9.02
CA GLN A 95 -14.47 3.55 -8.12
C GLN A 95 -14.37 4.94 -7.47
N VAL A 96 -13.28 5.23 -6.75
CA VAL A 96 -13.14 6.52 -6.04
C VAL A 96 -12.98 7.72 -6.98
N SER A 97 -12.49 7.51 -8.22
CA SER A 97 -12.38 8.59 -9.20
C SER A 97 -13.72 9.04 -9.80
N GLN A 98 -14.74 8.17 -9.74
CA GLN A 98 -16.08 8.43 -10.28
C GLN A 98 -17.09 8.78 -9.18
N ASP A 99 -16.71 8.57 -7.91
CA ASP A 99 -17.58 8.80 -6.77
C ASP A 99 -17.49 10.28 -6.31
N PRO A 100 -18.61 11.03 -6.31
CA PRO A 100 -18.63 12.44 -5.93
C PRO A 100 -18.32 12.69 -4.44
N TYR A 101 -18.33 11.65 -3.60
CA TYR A 101 -17.97 11.75 -2.18
C TYR A 101 -16.46 11.68 -1.93
N TYR A 102 -15.65 11.55 -2.98
CA TYR A 102 -14.20 11.59 -2.89
C TYR A 102 -13.62 12.73 -3.72
N ILE A 103 -12.58 13.36 -3.18
CA ILE A 103 -11.80 14.36 -3.90
C ILE A 103 -10.35 13.92 -3.99
N LEU A 104 -9.76 14.03 -5.19
CA LEU A 104 -8.33 13.82 -5.39
C LEU A 104 -7.58 15.00 -4.76
N VAL A 105 -6.78 14.73 -3.74
CA VAL A 105 -6.00 15.77 -3.03
C VAL A 105 -4.52 15.74 -3.42
N PHE A 106 -4.02 14.61 -3.92
CA PHE A 106 -2.65 14.48 -4.39
C PHE A 106 -2.51 13.38 -5.44
N ARG A 107 -1.63 13.59 -6.43
CA ARG A 107 -1.24 12.59 -7.42
C ARG A 107 0.21 12.76 -7.83
N ASP A 108 0.97 11.68 -7.81
CA ASP A 108 2.28 11.56 -8.45
C ASP A 108 2.40 10.20 -9.15
N ARG A 109 2.45 10.20 -10.49
CA ARG A 109 2.53 8.98 -11.32
C ARG A 109 1.40 7.99 -10.98
N ASP A 110 1.76 6.84 -10.41
CA ASP A 110 0.87 5.75 -10.01
C ASP A 110 0.38 5.87 -8.56
N PHE A 111 0.76 6.93 -7.85
CA PHE A 111 0.37 7.19 -6.47
C PHE A 111 -0.74 8.24 -6.42
N TYR A 112 -1.85 7.89 -5.78
CA TYR A 112 -3.06 8.71 -5.69
C TYR A 112 -3.52 8.80 -4.23
N VAL A 113 -3.91 10.00 -3.81
CA VAL A 113 -4.51 10.23 -2.49
C VAL A 113 -5.85 10.90 -2.67
N TYR A 114 -6.89 10.22 -2.20
CA TYR A 114 -8.25 10.74 -2.16
C TYR A 114 -8.65 11.03 -0.72
N LYS A 115 -9.40 12.11 -0.52
CA LYS A 115 -10.05 12.43 0.74
C LYS A 115 -11.55 12.24 0.60
N LYS A 116 -12.17 11.55 1.55
CA LYS A 116 -13.63 11.44 1.63
C LYS A 116 -14.22 12.75 2.14
N LEU A 117 -15.28 13.26 1.50
CA LEU A 117 -15.91 14.54 1.83
C LEU A 117 -16.83 14.51 3.07
N GLY A 118 -16.87 13.39 3.80
CA GLY A 118 -17.76 13.18 4.94
C GLY A 118 -19.12 12.64 4.51
N ASN A 119 -19.71 11.81 5.37
CA ASN A 119 -21.06 11.31 5.17
C ASN A 119 -22.05 12.48 5.30
N LEU A 120 -22.99 12.62 4.37
CA LEU A 120 -24.32 13.16 4.71
C LEU A 120 -24.98 12.21 5.72
#